data_AF-A0A7R9QTS6-F1
#
_entry.id   AF-A0A7R9QTS6-F1
#
_cell.length_a   1.000
_cell.length_b   1.000
_cell.length_c   1.000
_cell.angle_alpha   90.00
_cell.angle_beta   90.00
_cell.angle_gamma   90.00
#
_symmetry.space_group_name_H-M   'P 1'
#
loop_
_entity.id
_entity.type
_entity.pdbx_description
1 polymer ?
#
loop_
_entity_poly.entity_id
_entity_poly.type
_entity_poly.pdbx_seq_one_letter_code
_entity_poly.pdbx_strand_id
1 'polypeptide(L)'
;MIALHALPECIDERSVCGYVQLNSMGISSQPLCKCRGGVQCPMMWNPMDGRTVSHGNDQYKYCNRAPRLNYCGKEEIVYTTYLETSMLTMRTLMNTNHIHCLCPAHHLFVRNDTKFHDLDDGTSIIGTTFQCKP
;
A
#
# COMPACT_ATOMS: atom_id res chain seq x y z
N MET A 1 -5.35 -25.31 10.25
CA MET A 1 -5.83 -24.54 9.09
C MET A 1 -5.89 -23.09 9.50
N ILE A 2 -4.90 -22.29 9.11
CA ILE A 2 -4.93 -20.84 9.33
C ILE A 2 -6.00 -20.30 8.39
N ALA A 3 -7.05 -19.68 8.93
CA ALA A 3 -8.02 -18.99 8.09
C ALA A 3 -7.25 -17.96 7.26
N LEU A 4 -7.21 -18.15 5.93
CA LEU A 4 -6.90 -17.07 4.99
C LEU A 4 -7.99 -16.03 5.21
N HIS A 5 -7.74 -15.04 6.08
CA HIS A 5 -8.63 -13.91 6.23
C HIS A 5 -8.74 -13.26 4.86
N ALA A 6 -9.96 -13.26 4.30
CA ALA A 6 -10.21 -12.73 2.98
C ALA A 6 -9.77 -11.26 2.94
N LEU A 7 -8.96 -10.91 1.95
CA LEU A 7 -8.52 -9.52 1.76
C LEU A 7 -9.74 -8.63 1.48
N PRO A 8 -9.78 -7.40 2.03
CA PRO A 8 -10.80 -6.44 1.68
C PRO A 8 -10.68 -6.05 0.20
N GLU A 9 -11.74 -5.54 -0.40
CA GLU A 9 -11.64 -4.96 -1.74
C GLU A 9 -10.83 -3.67 -1.72
N CYS A 10 -10.11 -3.40 -2.81
CA CYS A 10 -9.46 -2.10 -2.98
C CYS A 10 -10.55 -1.01 -3.11
N ILE A 11 -10.38 0.10 -2.37
CA ILE A 11 -11.43 1.12 -2.29
C ILE A 11 -11.62 1.86 -3.62
N ASP A 12 -10.51 2.13 -4.32
CA ASP A 12 -10.47 2.86 -5.59
C ASP A 12 -9.35 2.37 -6.52
N GLU A 13 -9.30 2.92 -7.74
CA GLU A 13 -8.28 2.55 -8.74
C GLU A 13 -6.87 3.03 -8.40
N ARG A 14 -6.74 4.00 -7.49
CA ARG A 14 -5.46 4.53 -7.01
C ARG A 14 -4.88 3.72 -5.86
N SER A 15 -5.65 2.76 -5.33
CA SER A 15 -5.23 1.87 -4.27
C SER A 15 -4.14 0.92 -4.76
N VAL A 16 -3.04 0.89 -4.02
CA VAL A 16 -2.03 -0.15 -4.16
C VAL A 16 -2.66 -1.46 -3.70
N CYS A 17 -2.77 -2.42 -4.63
CA CYS A 17 -3.37 -3.72 -4.37
C CYS A 17 -2.40 -4.71 -3.73
N GLY A 18 -1.10 -4.45 -3.86
CA GLY A 18 -0.07 -5.33 -3.34
C GLY A 18 1.29 -4.67 -3.33
N TYR A 19 2.16 -5.22 -2.51
CA TYR A 19 3.54 -4.79 -2.34
C TYR A 19 4.46 -5.96 -2.71
N VAL A 20 5.48 -5.69 -3.52
CA VAL A 20 6.50 -6.66 -3.91
C VAL A 20 7.86 -6.03 -3.63
N GLN A 21 8.72 -6.71 -2.88
CA GLN A 21 10.01 -6.19 -2.47
C GLN A 21 11.13 -7.17 -2.82
N LEU A 22 12.24 -6.61 -3.32
CA LEU A 22 13.50 -7.32 -3.46
C LEU A 22 14.31 -7.17 -2.15
N ASN A 23 14.62 -8.29 -1.51
CA ASN A 23 15.40 -8.33 -0.27
C ASN A 23 16.50 -9.41 -0.36
N SER A 24 17.27 -9.58 0.71
CA SER A 24 18.41 -10.52 0.76
C SER A 24 18.01 -11.99 0.56
N MET A 25 16.74 -12.34 0.77
CA MET A 25 16.20 -13.69 0.58
C MET A 25 15.53 -13.88 -0.79
N GLY A 26 15.57 -12.86 -1.66
CA GLY A 26 14.92 -12.86 -2.97
C GLY A 26 13.73 -11.90 -3.01
N ILE A 27 12.62 -12.33 -3.60
CA ILE A 27 11.42 -11.50 -3.77
C ILE A 27 10.37 -11.89 -2.73
N SER A 28 9.93 -10.94 -1.92
CA SER A 28 8.75 -11.06 -1.07
C SER A 28 7.56 -10.35 -1.72
N SER A 29 6.37 -10.92 -1.54
CA SER A 29 5.12 -10.39 -2.08
C SER A 29 4.04 -10.41 -1.00
N GLN A 30 3.36 -9.28 -0.80
CA GLN A 30 2.27 -9.14 0.16
C GLN A 30 1.05 -8.52 -0.54
N PRO A 31 -0.06 -9.27 -0.70
CA PRO A 31 -1.29 -8.68 -1.19
C PRO A 31 -1.95 -7.84 -0.07
N LEU A 32 -2.52 -6.69 -0.44
CA LEU A 32 -3.10 -5.72 0.50
C LEU A 32 -4.62 -5.67 0.40
N CYS A 33 -5.14 -5.69 -0.83
CA CYS A 33 -6.57 -5.71 -1.13
C CYS A 33 -6.86 -6.47 -2.42
N LYS A 34 -8.10 -6.92 -2.59
CA LYS A 34 -8.58 -7.63 -3.78
C LYS A 34 -9.07 -6.63 -4.82
N CYS A 35 -8.60 -6.79 -6.06
CA CYS A 35 -9.09 -6.03 -7.19
C CYS A 35 -10.53 -6.44 -7.58
N ARG A 36 -11.31 -5.47 -8.08
CA ARG A 36 -12.69 -5.69 -8.54
C ARG A 36 -12.73 -6.29 -9.95
N GLY A 37 -13.89 -6.83 -10.33
CA GLY A 37 -14.15 -7.29 -11.70
C GLY A 37 -13.32 -8.49 -12.18
N GLY A 38 -12.84 -9.32 -11.25
CA GLY A 38 -12.03 -10.51 -11.58
C GLY A 38 -10.58 -10.21 -11.99
N VAL A 39 -10.17 -8.94 -11.98
CA VAL A 39 -8.78 -8.56 -12.22
C VAL A 39 -7.90 -9.08 -11.08
N GLN A 40 -6.70 -9.55 -11.40
CA GLN A 40 -5.72 -9.96 -10.39
C GLN A 40 -4.68 -8.87 -10.17
N CYS A 41 -4.23 -8.72 -8.92
CA CYS A 41 -3.10 -7.85 -8.59
C CYS A 41 -1.79 -8.50 -9.11
N PRO A 42 -0.89 -7.75 -9.78
CA PRO A 42 0.28 -8.33 -10.43
C PRO A 42 1.41 -8.55 -9.41
N MET A 43 1.32 -9.64 -8.64
CA MET A 43 2.21 -9.93 -7.50
C MET A 43 3.63 -10.41 -7.88
N MET A 44 4.02 -10.29 -9.15
CA MET A 44 5.35 -10.65 -9.64
C MET A 44 6.25 -9.41 -9.71
N TRP A 45 7.55 -9.58 -9.46
CA TRP A 45 8.53 -8.52 -9.67
C TRP A 45 8.65 -8.18 -11.16
N ASN A 46 8.09 -7.04 -11.56
CA ASN A 46 8.14 -6.55 -12.92
C ASN A 46 7.88 -5.04 -12.91
N PRO A 47 8.91 -4.19 -13.04
CA PRO A 47 8.74 -2.74 -13.04
C PRO A 47 8.14 -2.21 -14.36
N MET A 48 8.05 -3.04 -15.40
CA MET A 48 7.62 -2.63 -16.76
C MET A 48 6.21 -3.11 -17.11
N ASP A 49 5.45 -3.65 -16.16
CA ASP A 49 4.09 -4.16 -16.39
C ASP A 49 3.03 -3.04 -16.59
N GLY A 50 3.43 -1.77 -16.47
CA GLY A 50 2.53 -0.62 -16.57
C GLY A 50 1.55 -0.47 -15.39
N ARG A 51 1.64 -1.35 -14.38
CA ARG A 51 0.78 -1.45 -13.20
C ARG A 51 1.61 -1.37 -11.92
N THR A 52 2.82 -0.81 -12.02
CA THR A 52 3.79 -0.71 -10.94
C THR A 52 4.30 0.73 -10.79
N VAL A 53 4.39 1.19 -9.54
CA VAL A 53 5.26 2.30 -9.15
C VAL A 53 6.40 1.69 -8.35
N SER A 54 7.65 1.97 -8.75
CA SER A 54 8.84 1.45 -8.07
C SER A 54 9.50 2.54 -7.22
N HIS A 55 10.03 2.15 -6.06
CA HIS A 55 10.85 3.02 -5.24
C HIS A 55 11.93 2.19 -4.52
N GLY A 56 13.20 2.45 -4.82
CA GLY A 56 14.30 1.62 -4.30
C GLY A 56 14.10 0.15 -4.68
N ASN A 57 14.05 -0.72 -3.66
CA ASN A 57 13.82 -2.15 -3.83
C ASN A 57 12.34 -2.56 -3.73
N ASP A 58 11.44 -1.59 -3.74
CA ASP A 58 10.02 -1.81 -3.53
C ASP A 58 9.23 -1.56 -4.81
N GLN A 59 8.19 -2.36 -5.02
CA GLN A 59 7.20 -2.23 -6.09
C GLN A 59 5.80 -2.17 -5.49
N TYR A 60 5.13 -1.05 -5.71
CA TYR A 60 3.74 -0.82 -5.36
C TYR A 60 2.88 -1.18 -6.57
N LYS A 61 2.07 -2.23 -6.42
CA LYS A 61 1.29 -2.83 -7.50
C LYS A 61 -0.13 -2.30 -7.53
N TYR A 62 -0.68 -2.10 -8.72
CA TYR A 62 -2.02 -1.54 -8.92
C TYR A 62 -2.94 -2.52 -9.66
N CYS A 63 -4.24 -2.44 -9.38
CA CYS A 63 -5.27 -3.24 -10.05
C CYS A 63 -5.39 -2.92 -11.54
N ASN A 64 -5.08 -1.69 -11.93
CA ASN A 64 -5.07 -1.26 -13.32
C ASN A 64 -3.75 -0.53 -13.58
N ARG A 65 -3.73 0.31 -14.61
CA ARG A 65 -2.58 1.16 -14.93
C ARG A 65 -2.14 1.96 -13.70
N ALA A 66 -0.84 1.93 -13.40
CA ALA A 66 -0.27 2.74 -12.34
C ALA A 66 -0.47 4.24 -12.63
N PRO A 67 -0.66 5.07 -11.59
CA PRO A 67 -0.82 6.50 -11.77
C PRO A 67 0.45 7.13 -12.34
N ARG A 68 0.28 8.20 -13.12
CA ARG A 68 1.39 9.08 -13.50
C ARG A 68 1.59 10.08 -12.37
N LEU A 69 2.78 10.06 -11.77
CA LEU A 69 3.09 10.84 -10.58
C LEU A 69 4.21 11.84 -10.88
N ASN A 70 4.12 13.01 -10.25
CA ASN A 70 5.19 14.00 -10.25
C ASN A 70 6.15 13.74 -9.08
N TYR A 71 7.33 14.39 -9.08
CA TYR A 71 8.22 14.36 -7.92
C TYR A 71 7.61 15.14 -6.75
N CYS A 72 7.80 14.62 -5.54
CA CYS A 72 7.32 15.25 -4.32
C CYS A 72 8.02 16.58 -4.04
N GLY A 73 7.27 17.53 -3.48
CA GLY A 73 7.84 18.67 -2.77
C GLY A 73 8.57 18.25 -1.47
N LYS A 74 9.31 19.19 -0.86
CA LYS A 74 10.17 18.93 0.31
C LYS A 74 9.44 18.39 1.55
N GLU A 75 8.18 18.76 1.73
CA GLU A 75 7.35 18.41 2.90
C GLU A 75 6.06 17.68 2.49
N GLU A 76 5.93 17.32 1.21
CA GLU A 76 4.75 16.64 0.70
C GLU A 76 4.70 15.19 1.21
N ILE A 77 3.48 14.72 1.48
CA ILE A 77 3.24 13.35 1.89
C ILE A 77 3.36 12.46 0.66
N VAL A 78 4.34 11.56 0.63
CA VAL A 78 4.60 10.67 -0.50
C VAL A 78 3.71 9.44 -0.49
N TYR A 79 3.44 8.90 0.70
CA TYR A 79 2.74 7.64 0.86
C TYR A 79 1.83 7.70 2.08
N THR A 80 0.65 7.11 1.97
CA THR A 80 -0.28 6.97 3.09
C THR A 80 -0.80 5.55 3.17
N THR A 81 -0.90 5.05 4.40
CA THR A 81 -1.54 3.77 4.70
C THR A 81 -2.71 4.01 5.63
N TYR A 82 -3.80 3.28 5.41
CA TYR A 82 -4.98 3.28 6.26
C TYR A 82 -5.44 1.84 6.44
N LEU A 83 -5.42 1.36 7.67
CA LEU A 83 -5.86 0.02 8.04
C LEU A 83 -7.02 0.13 9.01
N GLU A 84 -8.11 -0.55 8.68
CA GLU A 84 -9.29 -0.65 9.53
C GLU A 84 -9.53 -2.11 9.87
N THR A 85 -9.65 -2.42 11.16
CA THR A 85 -9.75 -3.78 11.67
C THR A 85 -10.88 -3.88 12.68
N SER A 86 -11.72 -4.91 12.56
CA SER A 86 -12.69 -5.26 13.59
C SER A 86 -11.95 -5.89 14.76
N MET A 87 -11.96 -5.26 15.94
CA MET A 87 -11.32 -5.81 17.15
C MET A 87 -12.04 -7.05 17.67
N LEU A 88 -13.33 -7.18 17.38
CA LEU A 88 -14.13 -8.36 17.76
C LEU A 88 -13.75 -9.61 16.97
N THR A 89 -13.44 -9.46 15.68
CA THR A 89 -13.19 -10.61 14.78
C THR A 89 -11.73 -10.70 14.33
N MET A 90 -10.91 -9.70 14.67
CA MET A 90 -9.54 -9.50 14.17
C MET A 90 -9.45 -9.48 12.64
N ARG A 91 -10.55 -9.20 11.94
CA ARG A 91 -10.60 -9.13 10.48
C ARG A 91 -10.28 -7.72 10.01
N THR A 92 -9.44 -7.63 8.99
CA THR A 92 -9.21 -6.40 8.25
C THR A 92 -10.46 -6.06 7.43
N LEU A 93 -11.06 -4.92 7.72
CA LEU A 93 -12.24 -4.37 7.03
C LEU A 93 -11.82 -3.52 5.83
N MET A 94 -10.73 -2.76 5.97
CA MET A 94 -10.15 -1.97 4.90
C MET A 94 -8.63 -1.93 5.03
N ASN A 95 -7.93 -1.95 3.90
CA ASN A 95 -6.48 -1.76 3.83
C ASN A 95 -6.15 -0.95 2.58
N THR A 96 -6.03 0.36 2.76
CA THR A 96 -5.85 1.33 1.68
C THR A 96 -4.44 1.90 1.76
N ASN A 97 -3.74 1.84 0.63
CA ASN A 97 -2.38 2.32 0.50
C ASN A 97 -2.29 3.15 -0.77
N HIS A 98 -1.78 4.38 -0.68
CA HIS A 98 -1.73 5.33 -1.80
C HIS A 98 -0.36 5.98 -1.90
N ILE A 99 0.23 5.95 -3.11
CA ILE A 99 1.42 6.74 -3.46
C ILE A 99 0.94 8.02 -4.13
N HIS A 100 1.32 9.17 -3.58
CA HIS A 100 0.85 10.49 -4.03
C HIS A 100 1.83 11.18 -4.99
N CYS A 101 3.13 10.90 -4.85
CA CYS A 101 4.20 11.48 -5.66
C CYS A 101 5.43 10.54 -5.65
N LEU A 102 6.48 10.91 -6.39
CA LEU A 102 7.74 10.13 -6.46
C LEU A 102 8.83 10.79 -5.62
N CYS A 103 9.54 9.98 -4.84
CA CYS A 103 10.79 10.42 -4.22
C CYS A 103 11.96 10.34 -5.22
N PRO A 104 13.00 11.19 -5.08
CA PRO A 104 14.27 11.03 -5.76
C PRO A 104 14.94 9.67 -5.47
N ALA A 105 15.84 9.23 -6.34
CA ALA A 105 16.43 7.87 -6.35
C ALA A 105 17.21 7.44 -5.09
N HIS A 106 17.51 8.36 -4.17
CA HIS A 106 18.22 8.09 -2.92
C HIS A 106 17.44 8.46 -1.67
N HIS A 107 16.22 8.98 -1.82
CA HIS A 107 15.38 9.28 -0.68
C HIS A 107 14.62 8.02 -0.27
N LEU A 108 14.24 7.95 1.00
CA LEU A 108 13.44 6.88 1.57
C LEU A 108 12.07 7.41 1.98
N PHE A 109 11.09 6.52 2.03
CA PHE A 109 9.82 6.80 2.68
C PHE A 109 10.01 6.74 4.19
N VAL A 110 10.07 7.90 4.83
CA VAL A 110 10.19 7.99 6.28
C VAL A 110 8.84 8.32 6.87
N ARG A 111 8.42 7.52 7.85
CA ARG A 111 7.18 7.73 8.59
C ARG A 111 7.18 9.12 9.23
N ASN A 112 6.18 9.91 8.88
CA ASN A 112 6.01 11.27 9.38
C ASN A 112 5.08 11.30 10.60
N ASP A 113 3.91 10.66 10.48
CA ASP A 113 2.90 10.64 11.55
C ASP A 113 2.12 9.31 11.51
N THR A 114 1.66 8.86 12.67
CA THR A 114 0.73 7.73 12.81
C THR A 114 -0.39 8.10 13.77
N LYS A 115 -1.62 7.91 13.31
CA LYS A 115 -2.84 8.14 14.09
C LYS A 115 -3.56 6.84 14.36
N PHE A 116 -4.06 6.71 15.58
CA PHE A 116 -4.82 5.57 16.06
C PHE A 116 -6.18 6.06 16.53
N HIS A 117 -7.25 5.41 16.06
CA HIS A 117 -8.61 5.71 16.48
C HIS A 117 -9.37 4.41 16.71
N ASP A 118 -9.84 4.22 17.93
CA ASP A 118 -10.79 3.16 18.26
C ASP A 118 -12.20 3.75 18.26
N LEU A 119 -13.10 3.12 17.53
CA LEU A 119 -14.49 3.52 17.40
C LEU A 119 -15.37 2.74 18.40
N ASP A 120 -16.47 3.35 18.82
CA ASP A 120 -17.42 2.75 19.78
C ASP A 120 -18.03 1.43 19.30
N ASP A 121 -17.99 1.14 17.99
CA ASP A 121 -18.47 -0.09 17.38
C ASP A 121 -17.47 -1.26 17.43
N GLY A 122 -16.31 -1.07 18.08
CA GLY A 122 -15.26 -2.07 18.19
C GLY A 122 -14.34 -2.16 16.97
N THR A 123 -14.30 -1.12 16.15
CA THR A 123 -13.36 -0.98 15.03
C THR A 123 -12.13 -0.18 15.45
N SER A 124 -10.94 -0.63 15.06
CA SER A 124 -9.68 0.09 15.24
C SER A 124 -9.11 0.53 13.89
N ILE A 125 -8.72 1.79 13.83
CA ILE A 125 -8.19 2.45 12.64
C ILE A 125 -6.75 2.89 12.91
N ILE A 126 -5.86 2.56 11.98
CA ILE A 126 -4.46 2.98 11.98
C ILE A 126 -4.16 3.69 10.66
N GLY A 127 -3.90 4.99 10.74
CA GLY A 127 -3.48 5.81 9.61
C GLY A 127 -2.01 6.19 9.74
N THR A 128 -1.19 5.99 8.72
CA THR A 128 0.21 6.44 8.71
C THR A 128 0.49 7.27 7.47
N THR A 129 1.23 8.36 7.65
CA THR A 129 1.73 9.22 6.57
C THR A 129 3.25 9.13 6.49
N PHE A 130 3.80 9.26 5.28
CA PHE A 130 5.23 9.18 5.02
C PHE A 130 5.66 10.38 4.17
N GLN A 131 6.89 10.82 4.36
CA GLN A 131 7.55 11.85 3.56
C GLN A 131 8.81 11.29 2.90
N CYS A 132 9.24 11.92 1.82
CA CYS A 132 10.57 11.68 1.26
C CYS A 132 11.63 12.31 2.16
N LYS A 133 12.61 11.52 2.61
CA LYS A 133 13.81 12.03 3.29
C LYS A 133 15.08 11.42 2.67
N PRO A 134 16.20 12.15 2.57
CA PRO A 134 17.48 11.58 2.16
C PRO A 134 17.95 10.41 3.02
#